data_AF-A0A1G1HHK2-F1
#
_entry.id   AF-A0A1G1HHK2-F1
#
_cell.length_a   1.000
_cell.length_b   1.000
_cell.length_c   1.000
_cell.angle_alpha   90.00
_cell.angle_beta   90.00
_cell.angle_gamma   90.00
#
_symmetry.space_group_name_H-M   'P 1'
#
loop_
_entity.id
_entity.type
_entity.pdbx_description
1 polymer ?
#
loop_
_entity_poly.entity_id
_entity_poly.type
_entity_poly.pdbx_seq_one_letter_code
_entity_poly.pdbx_strand_id
1 'polypeptide(L)'
;MAITRRDFLKISGTTGAGVLFGVFNLKPIEAYAQANPPVWGTLTPNICPYCGVGCGVLVGSNGSGQITYVQGDPENPHNLGSLCSKGQNAGQLNHIEGYVRPAGVPYLDSLGNPYKANDSERVITPLKRGPGEANWTAISWNTALNEIADLITSTRTIDADMKCTNIAVLGTAKATNEECYLLTKLMRSLGIVYYEHCARL
;
A
#
# COMPACT_ATOMS: atom_id res chain seq x y z
N MET A 1 -30.29 -55.30 -1.98
CA MET A 1 -31.30 -55.57 -3.01
C MET A 1 -30.64 -55.50 -4.36
N ALA A 2 -30.71 -56.55 -5.17
CA ALA A 2 -30.17 -56.54 -6.53
C ALA A 2 -31.18 -55.84 -7.46
N ILE A 3 -30.73 -54.79 -8.17
CA ILE A 3 -31.55 -54.09 -9.16
C ILE A 3 -31.76 -55.02 -10.35
N THR A 4 -33.01 -55.29 -10.71
CA THR A 4 -33.31 -56.12 -11.88
C THR A 4 -33.21 -55.28 -13.16
N ARG A 5 -33.07 -55.95 -14.33
CA ARG A 5 -33.08 -55.27 -15.64
C ARG A 5 -34.33 -54.40 -15.85
N ARG A 6 -35.47 -54.82 -15.31
CA ARG A 6 -36.73 -54.07 -15.39
C ARG A 6 -36.71 -52.84 -14.50
N ASP A 7 -36.12 -52.93 -13.32
CA ASP A 7 -35.97 -51.79 -12.40
C ASP A 7 -35.01 -50.76 -13.00
N PHE A 8 -33.92 -51.20 -13.62
CA PHE A 8 -33.00 -50.33 -14.35
C PHE A 8 -33.72 -49.53 -15.44
N LEU A 9 -34.50 -50.19 -16.31
CA LEU A 9 -35.24 -49.51 -17.37
C LEU A 9 -36.29 -48.53 -16.85
N LYS A 10 -36.98 -48.86 -15.75
CA LYS A 10 -37.94 -47.95 -15.10
C LYS A 10 -37.24 -46.72 -14.52
N ILE A 11 -36.13 -46.92 -13.82
CA ILE A 11 -35.36 -45.83 -13.22
C ILE A 11 -34.79 -44.93 -14.31
N SER A 12 -34.10 -45.48 -15.31
CA SER A 12 -33.52 -44.71 -16.41
C SER A 12 -34.59 -43.95 -17.22
N GLY A 13 -35.73 -44.59 -17.51
CA GLY A 13 -36.84 -43.93 -18.21
C GLY A 13 -37.46 -42.78 -17.41
N THR A 14 -37.65 -42.98 -16.10
CA THR A 14 -38.22 -41.95 -15.22
C THR A 14 -37.25 -40.78 -15.04
N THR A 15 -35.96 -41.05 -14.85
CA THR A 15 -34.91 -40.02 -14.76
C THR A 15 -34.76 -39.25 -16.08
N GLY A 16 -34.74 -39.95 -17.22
CA GLY A 16 -34.66 -39.33 -18.54
C GLY A 16 -35.86 -38.43 -18.84
N ALA A 17 -37.07 -38.88 -18.51
CA ALA A 17 -38.27 -38.05 -18.60
C ALA A 17 -38.21 -36.84 -17.66
N GLY A 18 -37.73 -37.01 -16.43
CA GLY A 18 -37.55 -35.91 -15.48
C GLY A 18 -36.59 -34.82 -15.98
N VAL A 19 -35.55 -35.19 -16.72
CA VAL A 19 -34.64 -34.23 -17.39
C VAL A 19 -35.34 -33.52 -18.56
N LEU A 20 -36.03 -34.27 -19.43
CA LEU A 20 -36.74 -33.72 -20.59
C LEU A 20 -37.87 -32.75 -20.21
N PHE A 21 -38.60 -33.06 -19.14
CA PHE A 21 -39.73 -32.25 -18.67
C PHE A 21 -39.36 -31.25 -17.57
N GLY A 22 -38.06 -31.00 -17.35
CA GLY A 22 -37.59 -29.92 -16.47
C GLY A 22 -37.87 -30.13 -14.98
N VAL A 23 -38.12 -31.37 -14.54
CA VAL A 23 -38.27 -31.72 -13.11
C VAL A 23 -36.93 -31.51 -12.38
N PHE A 24 -35.81 -31.65 -13.09
CA PHE A 24 -34.49 -31.25 -12.62
C PHE A 24 -34.08 -29.92 -13.27
N ASN A 25 -33.87 -28.88 -12.47
CA ASN A 25 -33.35 -27.61 -12.94
C ASN A 25 -31.85 -27.75 -13.24
N LEU A 26 -31.52 -28.02 -14.51
CA LEU A 26 -30.15 -28.14 -15.01
C LEU A 26 -29.53 -26.80 -15.43
N LYS A 27 -30.22 -25.67 -15.17
CA LYS A 27 -29.56 -24.38 -15.32
C LYS A 27 -28.36 -24.37 -14.37
N PRO A 28 -27.17 -23.99 -14.85
CA PRO A 28 -26.05 -23.73 -13.96
C PRO A 28 -26.55 -22.86 -12.81
N ILE A 29 -26.27 -23.25 -11.58
CA ILE A 29 -26.34 -22.31 -10.47
C ILE A 29 -25.32 -21.24 -10.84
N GLU A 30 -25.80 -20.10 -11.34
CA GLU A 30 -25.00 -18.90 -11.39
C GLU A 30 -24.66 -18.61 -9.94
N ALA A 31 -23.41 -18.88 -9.56
CA ALA A 31 -22.87 -18.34 -8.35
C ALA A 31 -22.98 -16.82 -8.51
N TYR A 32 -24.01 -16.23 -7.89
CA TYR A 32 -24.08 -14.80 -7.67
C TYR A 32 -22.93 -14.45 -6.73
N ALA A 33 -21.70 -14.46 -7.24
CA ALA A 33 -20.71 -13.51 -6.77
C ALA A 33 -21.34 -12.17 -7.11
N GLN A 34 -22.00 -11.56 -6.12
CA GLN A 34 -22.55 -10.23 -6.23
C GLN A 34 -21.47 -9.39 -6.91
N ALA A 35 -21.75 -8.90 -8.12
CA ALA A 35 -20.83 -8.02 -8.82
C ALA A 35 -20.51 -6.92 -7.82
N ASN A 36 -19.28 -6.91 -7.33
CA ASN A 36 -18.85 -5.97 -6.31
C ASN A 36 -18.25 -4.83 -7.13
N PRO A 37 -19.06 -3.82 -7.50
CA PRO A 37 -18.58 -2.78 -8.38
C PRO A 37 -17.36 -2.15 -7.73
N PRO A 38 -16.36 -1.75 -8.53
CA PRO A 38 -15.16 -1.13 -8.00
C PRO A 38 -15.53 0.05 -7.09
N VAL A 39 -15.12 -0.03 -5.83
CA VAL A 39 -15.29 1.04 -4.82
C VAL A 39 -14.37 2.24 -5.07
N TRP A 40 -13.71 2.29 -6.23
CA TRP A 40 -12.84 3.38 -6.66
C TRP A 40 -13.51 4.22 -7.75
N GLY A 41 -13.38 5.55 -7.63
CA GLY A 41 -13.77 6.51 -8.65
C GLY A 41 -12.67 6.78 -9.68
N THR A 42 -11.41 6.76 -9.25
CA THR A 42 -10.23 6.98 -10.11
C THR A 42 -9.28 5.80 -9.97
N LEU A 43 -8.67 5.37 -11.08
CA LEU A 43 -7.66 4.33 -11.10
C LEU A 43 -6.35 4.90 -11.63
N THR A 44 -5.30 4.87 -10.81
CA THR A 44 -4.00 5.48 -11.14
C THR A 44 -2.92 4.40 -11.18
N PRO A 45 -2.17 4.25 -12.29
CA PRO A 45 -1.02 3.36 -12.36
C PRO A 45 0.11 3.82 -11.41
N ASN A 46 0.78 2.86 -10.78
CA ASN A 46 1.92 3.07 -9.91
C ASN A 46 2.83 1.83 -9.88
N ILE A 47 3.96 1.90 -9.18
CA ILE A 47 4.90 0.80 -8.99
C ILE A 47 4.91 0.34 -7.53
N CYS A 48 4.98 -0.97 -7.34
CA CYS A 48 5.07 -1.59 -6.02
C CYS A 48 6.35 -1.15 -5.26
N PRO A 49 6.24 -0.61 -4.02
CA PRO A 49 7.38 -0.01 -3.30
C PRO A 49 8.25 -1.01 -2.52
N TYR A 50 7.97 -2.32 -2.61
CA TYR A 50 8.54 -3.31 -1.70
C TYR A 50 9.91 -3.84 -2.09
N CYS A 51 10.04 -4.53 -3.22
CA CYS A 51 11.28 -5.19 -3.61
C CYS A 51 11.72 -4.70 -4.99
N GLY A 52 12.88 -5.16 -5.47
CA GLY A 52 13.44 -4.72 -6.75
C GLY A 52 12.79 -5.32 -8.00
N VAL A 53 11.67 -6.05 -7.89
CA VAL A 53 10.99 -6.66 -9.06
C VAL A 53 10.31 -5.58 -9.93
N GLY A 54 9.79 -4.52 -9.31
CA GLY A 54 9.14 -3.43 -10.05
C GLY A 54 7.75 -3.78 -10.60
N CYS A 55 6.97 -4.62 -9.90
CA CYS A 55 5.59 -4.94 -10.30
C CYS A 55 4.75 -3.67 -10.49
N GLY A 56 4.02 -3.60 -11.60
CA GLY A 56 3.01 -2.56 -11.83
C GLY A 56 1.78 -2.81 -10.99
N VAL A 57 1.25 -1.73 -10.41
CA VAL A 57 0.03 -1.75 -9.61
C VAL A 57 -0.94 -0.67 -10.08
N LEU A 58 -2.22 -0.93 -9.91
CA LEU A 58 -3.29 0.04 -10.11
C LEU A 58 -3.84 0.42 -8.73
N VAL A 59 -3.80 1.72 -8.43
CA VAL A 59 -4.26 2.28 -7.16
C VAL A 59 -5.63 2.92 -7.40
N GLY A 60 -6.66 2.33 -6.82
CA GLY A 60 -8.02 2.85 -6.86
C GLY A 60 -8.23 3.87 -5.74
N SER A 61 -8.76 5.05 -6.08
CA SER A 61 -9.13 6.08 -5.11
C SER A 61 -10.57 6.56 -5.24
N ASN A 62 -11.18 6.99 -4.14
CA ASN A 62 -12.53 7.58 -4.13
C ASN A 62 -12.50 9.09 -4.44
N GLY A 63 -13.69 9.70 -4.60
CA GLY A 63 -13.80 11.15 -4.86
C GLY A 63 -13.24 12.06 -3.76
N SER A 64 -12.98 11.53 -2.56
CA SER A 64 -12.33 12.22 -1.46
C SER A 64 -10.79 12.10 -1.48
N GLY A 65 -10.23 11.45 -2.50
CA GLY A 65 -8.79 11.29 -2.69
C GLY A 65 -8.16 10.12 -1.92
N GLN A 66 -8.97 9.23 -1.36
CA GLN A 66 -8.47 8.13 -0.54
C GLN A 66 -8.36 6.86 -1.31
N ILE A 67 -7.27 6.15 -1.07
CA ILE A 67 -7.04 4.82 -1.61
C ILE A 67 -8.12 3.90 -1.05
N THR A 68 -8.80 3.15 -1.92
CA THR A 68 -9.81 2.15 -1.54
C THR A 68 -9.37 0.75 -1.91
N TYR A 69 -8.47 0.62 -2.88
CA TYR A 69 -7.99 -0.68 -3.35
C TYR A 69 -6.64 -0.57 -4.06
N VAL A 70 -5.80 -1.60 -3.93
CA VAL A 70 -4.58 -1.77 -4.73
C VAL A 70 -4.59 -3.16 -5.37
N GLN A 71 -4.38 -3.22 -6.68
CA GLN A 71 -4.25 -4.48 -7.41
C GLN A 71 -3.07 -4.46 -8.37
N GLY A 72 -2.70 -5.62 -8.91
CA GLY A 72 -1.69 -5.69 -9.96
C GLY A 72 -2.23 -5.12 -11.25
N ASP A 73 -1.36 -4.47 -12.02
CA ASP A 73 -1.68 -3.98 -13.35
C ASP A 73 -1.60 -5.13 -14.38
N PRO A 74 -2.72 -5.54 -15.01
CA PRO A 74 -2.73 -6.58 -16.05
C PRO A 74 -1.88 -6.24 -17.27
N GLU A 75 -1.72 -4.95 -17.57
CA GLU A 75 -0.99 -4.45 -18.74
C GLU A 75 0.52 -4.35 -18.48
N ASN A 76 0.95 -4.44 -17.21
CA ASN A 76 2.36 -4.33 -16.88
C ASN A 76 3.12 -5.61 -17.26
N PRO A 77 4.19 -5.53 -18.07
CA PRO A 77 4.88 -6.70 -18.59
C PRO A 77 5.64 -7.49 -17.53
N HIS A 78 5.93 -6.91 -16.36
CA HIS A 78 6.68 -7.59 -15.31
C HIS A 78 5.84 -8.56 -14.51
N ASN A 79 4.54 -8.27 -14.33
CA ASN A 79 3.69 -9.04 -13.43
C ASN A 79 2.33 -9.45 -14.01
N LEU A 80 1.87 -8.86 -15.13
CA LEU A 80 0.62 -9.22 -15.80
C LEU A 80 -0.56 -9.36 -14.82
N GLY A 81 -0.68 -8.40 -13.89
CA GLY A 81 -1.72 -8.38 -12.86
C GLY A 81 -1.41 -9.19 -11.59
N SER A 82 -0.37 -10.02 -11.59
CA SER A 82 0.01 -10.82 -10.42
C SER A 82 0.70 -9.96 -9.36
N LEU A 83 0.46 -10.26 -8.08
CA LEU A 83 1.16 -9.65 -6.95
C LEU A 83 1.42 -10.70 -5.86
N CYS A 84 2.55 -10.59 -5.18
CA CYS A 84 2.79 -11.36 -3.95
C CYS A 84 2.00 -10.77 -2.78
N SER A 85 1.93 -11.48 -1.65
CA SER A 85 1.22 -11.04 -0.44
C SER A 85 1.59 -9.63 0.04
N LYS A 86 2.86 -9.23 -0.11
CA LYS A 86 3.30 -7.86 0.22
C LYS A 86 2.65 -6.83 -0.69
N GLY A 87 2.68 -7.08 -2.01
CA GLY A 87 2.12 -6.16 -3.00
C GLY A 87 0.61 -6.07 -2.94
N GLN A 88 -0.07 -7.20 -2.74
CA GLN A 88 -1.53 -7.24 -2.58
C GLN A 88 -1.99 -6.43 -1.36
N ASN A 89 -1.21 -6.43 -0.28
CA ASN A 89 -1.55 -5.70 0.94
C ASN A 89 -0.95 -4.28 0.97
N ALA A 90 -0.46 -3.74 -0.15
CA ALA A 90 0.18 -2.43 -0.17
C ALA A 90 -0.76 -1.30 0.27
N GLY A 91 -2.06 -1.38 -0.07
CA GLY A 91 -3.04 -0.38 0.36
C GLY A 91 -3.27 -0.38 1.87
N GLN A 92 -3.01 -1.50 2.56
CA GLN A 92 -3.14 -1.63 4.01
C GLN A 92 -2.20 -0.72 4.81
N LEU A 93 -1.14 -0.20 4.19
CA LEU A 93 -0.31 0.83 4.81
C LEU A 93 -1.10 2.11 5.10
N ASN A 94 -2.12 2.43 4.28
CA ASN A 94 -2.89 3.66 4.39
C ASN A 94 -4.17 3.50 5.23
N HIS A 95 -4.84 2.35 5.13
CA HIS A 95 -6.10 2.01 5.80
C HIS A 95 -6.37 0.50 5.65
N ILE A 96 -7.19 -0.11 6.49
CA ILE A 96 -7.57 -1.53 6.34
C ILE A 96 -8.45 -1.68 5.10
N GLU A 97 -7.92 -2.31 4.04
CA GLU A 97 -8.66 -2.60 2.82
C GLU A 97 -9.92 -3.44 3.12
N GLY A 98 -11.06 -3.06 2.53
CA GLY A 98 -12.34 -3.75 2.73
C GLY A 98 -13.13 -3.31 3.97
N TYR A 99 -12.62 -2.37 4.77
CA TYR A 99 -13.40 -1.77 5.84
C TYR A 99 -14.49 -0.84 5.29
N VAL A 100 -15.72 -1.34 5.20
CA VAL A 100 -16.91 -0.53 4.93
C VAL A 100 -17.20 0.32 6.17
N ARG A 101 -16.67 1.55 6.18
CA ARG A 101 -16.87 2.48 7.30
C ARG A 101 -18.35 2.88 7.39
N PRO A 102 -18.96 2.94 8.60
CA PRO A 102 -20.34 3.36 8.75
C PRO A 102 -20.59 4.74 8.11
N ALA A 103 -21.74 4.90 7.46
CA ALA A 103 -22.12 6.16 6.84
C ALA A 103 -22.07 7.30 7.88
N GLY A 104 -21.38 8.39 7.55
CA GLY A 104 -21.27 9.57 8.41
C GLY A 104 -20.03 9.63 9.31
N VAL A 105 -19.15 8.62 9.32
CA VAL A 105 -17.85 8.73 9.99
C VAL A 105 -16.85 9.39 9.02
N PRO A 106 -16.32 10.59 9.34
CA PRO A 106 -15.36 11.27 8.49
C PRO A 106 -14.19 10.35 8.22
N TYR A 107 -13.71 10.41 6.99
CA TYR A 107 -12.55 9.68 6.52
C TYR A 107 -11.21 10.26 7.04
N LEU A 108 -11.33 11.28 7.87
CA LEU A 108 -10.28 12.07 8.47
C LEU A 108 -10.02 11.59 9.88
N ASP A 109 -8.75 11.51 10.26
CA ASP A 109 -8.37 11.35 11.66
C ASP A 109 -8.94 12.46 12.55
N SER A 110 -8.73 12.37 13.87
CA SER A 110 -9.19 13.38 14.84
C SER A 110 -8.67 14.80 14.58
N LEU A 111 -7.73 14.96 13.64
CA LEU A 111 -7.12 16.22 13.24
C LEU A 111 -7.57 16.69 11.84
N GLY A 112 -8.46 15.97 11.16
CA GLY A 112 -8.97 16.38 9.85
C GLY A 112 -8.09 15.98 8.67
N ASN A 113 -7.15 15.03 8.81
CA ASN A 113 -6.21 14.70 7.75
C ASN A 113 -6.82 13.77 6.68
N PRO A 114 -6.89 14.19 5.40
CA PRO A 114 -7.46 13.37 4.33
C PRO A 114 -6.60 12.16 3.96
N TYR A 115 -5.32 12.20 4.36
CA TYR A 115 -4.32 11.22 3.99
C TYR A 115 -4.10 10.10 5.02
N LYS A 116 -4.81 10.14 6.16
CA LYS A 116 -4.69 9.12 7.21
C LYS A 116 -6.09 8.65 7.60
N ALA A 117 -6.36 7.38 7.34
CA ALA A 117 -7.58 6.78 7.86
C ALA A 117 -7.45 6.57 9.39
N ASN A 118 -8.55 6.72 10.12
CA ASN A 118 -8.61 6.59 11.58
C ASN A 118 -8.08 5.23 12.11
N ASP A 119 -8.11 4.20 11.27
CA ASP A 119 -7.61 2.84 11.50
C ASP A 119 -6.14 2.65 11.06
N SER A 120 -5.45 3.75 10.73
CA SER A 120 -4.05 3.74 10.34
C SER A 120 -3.13 4.13 11.50
N GLU A 121 -2.07 3.36 11.69
CA GLU A 121 -0.99 3.67 12.63
C GLU A 121 0.06 4.65 12.04
N ARG A 122 -0.19 5.23 10.86
CA ARG A 122 0.76 6.14 10.21
C ARG A 122 1.04 7.38 11.06
N VAL A 123 2.32 7.69 11.24
CA VAL A 123 2.76 8.98 11.78
C VAL A 123 2.72 10.01 10.66
N ILE A 124 1.99 11.11 10.87
CA ILE A 124 1.73 12.14 9.84
C ILE A 124 2.06 13.56 10.32
N THR A 125 2.39 13.71 11.60
CA THR A 125 2.87 14.94 12.20
C THR A 125 4.30 14.73 12.70
N PRO A 126 5.16 15.75 12.60
CA PRO A 126 6.49 15.67 13.20
C PRO A 126 6.41 15.47 14.71
N LEU A 127 7.24 14.57 15.22
CA LEU A 127 7.35 14.25 16.64
C LEU A 127 8.76 14.59 17.13
N LYS A 128 8.86 15.23 18.29
CA LYS A 128 10.11 15.56 18.98
C LYS A 128 10.24 14.79 20.28
N ARG A 129 11.47 14.40 20.57
CA ARG A 129 11.88 13.81 21.84
C ARG A 129 13.23 14.37 22.23
N GLY A 130 13.29 15.07 23.35
CA GLY A 130 14.51 15.68 23.88
C GLY A 130 15.44 14.67 24.58
N PRO A 131 16.68 15.08 24.90
CA PRO A 131 17.63 14.26 25.65
C PRO A 131 17.03 13.81 27.00
N GLY A 132 16.98 12.50 27.22
CA GLY A 132 16.47 11.91 28.46
C GLY A 132 14.95 11.88 28.62
N GLU A 133 14.18 12.44 27.67
CA GLU A 133 12.72 12.37 27.71
C GLU A 133 12.22 10.97 27.41
N ALA A 134 11.13 10.55 28.05
CA ALA A 134 10.51 9.24 27.82
C ALA A 134 9.48 9.25 26.67
N ASN A 135 8.83 10.38 26.44
CA ASN A 135 7.66 10.50 25.58
C ASN A 135 7.92 11.37 24.35
N TRP A 136 7.16 11.13 23.27
CA TRP A 136 7.15 11.97 22.08
C TRP A 136 6.16 13.11 22.21
N THR A 137 6.50 14.28 21.67
CA THR A 137 5.63 15.46 21.62
C THR A 137 5.42 15.88 20.17
N ALA A 138 4.17 16.16 19.78
CA ALA A 138 3.87 16.64 18.44
C ALA A 138 4.29 18.10 18.28
N ILE A 139 4.98 18.41 17.18
CA ILE A 139 5.43 19.77 16.84
C ILE A 139 5.03 20.14 15.42
N SER A 140 5.08 21.44 15.10
CA SER A 140 4.81 21.91 13.74
C SER A 140 5.95 21.55 12.78
N TRP A 141 5.64 21.44 11.48
CA TRP A 141 6.66 21.26 10.43
C TRP A 141 7.72 22.37 10.43
N ASN A 142 7.30 23.62 10.60
CA ASN A 142 8.24 24.75 10.65
C ASN A 142 9.19 24.64 11.85
N THR A 143 8.66 24.27 13.02
CA THR A 143 9.48 24.03 14.22
C THR A 143 10.48 22.90 13.97
N ALA A 144 10.02 21.76 13.44
CA ALA A 144 10.87 20.61 13.18
C ALA A 144 12.01 20.94 12.20
N LEU A 145 11.68 21.58 11.08
CA LEU A 145 12.66 21.93 10.04
C LEU A 145 13.66 22.98 10.52
N ASN A 146 13.21 24.02 11.23
CA ASN A 146 14.09 25.06 11.75
C ASN A 146 15.05 24.50 12.81
N GLU A 147 14.55 23.73 13.77
CA GLU A 147 15.41 23.14 14.81
C GLU A 147 16.44 22.17 14.21
N ILE A 148 16.05 21.34 13.22
CA ILE A 148 16.99 20.47 12.51
C ILE A 148 18.05 21.28 11.75
N ALA A 149 17.65 22.37 11.09
CA ALA A 149 18.57 23.24 10.38
C ALA A 149 19.56 23.94 11.34
N ASP A 150 19.10 24.38 12.51
CA ASP A 150 19.94 24.98 13.56
C ASP A 150 20.93 23.95 14.13
N LEU A 151 20.50 22.71 14.33
CA LEU A 151 21.37 21.61 14.76
C LEU A 151 22.42 21.27 13.71
N ILE A 152 22.04 21.18 12.43
CA ILE A 152 22.99 20.97 11.34
C ILE A 152 23.99 22.12 11.29
N THR A 153 23.53 23.36 11.40
CA THR A 153 24.38 24.56 11.31
C THR A 153 25.37 24.64 12.47
N SER A 154 24.92 24.37 13.70
CA SER A 154 25.77 24.39 14.90
C SER A 154 26.73 23.21 14.99
N THR A 155 26.33 22.05 14.47
CA THR A 155 27.18 20.85 14.49
C THR A 155 28.19 20.88 13.37
N ARG A 156 27.80 21.25 12.14
CA ARG A 156 28.62 21.08 10.93
C ARG A 156 29.97 21.79 11.06
N THR A 157 31.05 21.00 10.94
CA THR A 157 32.41 21.51 10.75
C THR A 157 32.93 21.10 9.37
N ILE A 158 33.86 21.89 8.84
CA ILE A 158 34.47 21.66 7.53
C ILE A 158 36.00 21.70 7.67
N ASP A 159 36.67 20.69 7.14
CA ASP A 159 38.13 20.63 7.08
C ASP A 159 38.70 21.38 5.86
N ALA A 160 40.04 21.37 5.73
CA ALA A 160 40.75 22.03 4.63
C ALA A 160 40.38 21.46 3.24
N ASP A 161 39.84 20.25 3.17
CA ASP A 161 39.39 19.59 1.94
C ASP A 161 37.90 19.81 1.64
N MET A 162 37.24 20.72 2.37
CA MET A 162 35.80 20.96 2.28
C MET A 162 34.91 19.78 2.74
N LYS A 163 35.43 18.89 3.58
CA LYS A 163 34.72 17.71 4.07
C LYS A 163 34.16 17.94 5.47
N CYS A 164 32.92 17.48 5.67
CA CYS A 164 32.22 17.38 6.95
C CYS A 164 32.23 15.91 7.38
N THR A 165 32.91 15.64 8.49
CA THR A 165 33.11 14.29 9.04
C THR A 165 32.39 14.07 10.37
N ASN A 166 31.71 15.09 10.90
CA ASN A 166 30.99 15.02 12.18
C ASN A 166 29.46 14.91 12.03
N ILE A 167 28.97 14.78 10.80
CA ILE A 167 27.58 14.44 10.47
C ILE A 167 27.61 13.22 9.54
N ALA A 168 26.69 12.29 9.75
CA ALA A 168 26.51 11.12 8.91
C ALA A 168 25.06 11.00 8.45
N VAL A 169 24.86 10.44 7.26
CA VAL A 169 23.54 10.21 6.66
C VAL A 169 23.41 8.73 6.34
N LEU A 170 22.33 8.13 6.86
CA LEU A 170 21.89 6.79 6.51
C LEU A 170 20.66 6.92 5.61
N GLY A 171 20.93 6.83 4.31
CA GLY A 171 19.94 6.97 3.25
C GLY A 171 19.28 5.66 2.87
N THR A 172 18.41 5.73 1.85
CA THR A 172 17.45 4.67 1.57
C THR A 172 17.34 4.34 0.09
N ALA A 173 17.01 3.10 -0.22
CA ALA A 173 16.56 2.66 -1.55
C ALA A 173 15.01 2.66 -1.67
N LYS A 174 14.32 3.33 -0.75
CA LYS A 174 12.84 3.42 -0.70
C LYS A 174 12.28 4.75 -1.17
N ALA A 175 13.13 5.78 -1.30
CA ALA A 175 12.74 7.03 -1.89
C ALA A 175 12.75 6.91 -3.42
N THR A 176 12.10 7.84 -4.11
CA THR A 176 12.17 7.95 -5.56
C THR A 176 13.60 8.26 -6.02
N ASN A 177 13.90 8.01 -7.31
CA ASN A 177 15.23 8.27 -7.85
C ASN A 177 15.58 9.76 -7.77
N GLU A 178 14.59 10.62 -8.01
CA GLU A 178 14.69 12.07 -7.96
C GLU A 178 14.99 12.55 -6.54
N GLU A 179 14.28 12.02 -5.54
CA GLU A 179 14.54 12.31 -4.12
C GLU A 179 15.92 11.83 -3.68
N CYS A 180 16.32 10.61 -4.07
CA CYS A 180 17.67 10.08 -3.80
C CYS A 180 18.76 10.98 -4.41
N TYR A 181 18.53 11.45 -5.64
CA TYR A 181 19.44 12.36 -6.33
C TYR A 181 19.54 13.70 -5.59
N LEU A 182 18.40 14.32 -5.25
CA LEU A 182 18.35 15.58 -4.52
C LEU A 182 18.99 15.48 -3.13
N LEU A 183 18.69 14.41 -2.38
CA LEU A 183 19.28 14.15 -1.07
C LEU A 183 20.79 14.03 -1.17
N THR A 184 21.30 13.28 -2.15
CA THR A 184 22.74 13.15 -2.37
C THR A 184 23.36 14.50 -2.68
N LYS A 185 22.78 15.30 -3.58
CA LYS A 185 23.29 16.64 -3.91
C LYS A 185 23.29 17.57 -2.71
N LEU A 186 22.21 17.59 -1.94
CA LEU A 186 22.11 18.39 -0.73
C LEU A 186 23.20 18.02 0.28
N MET A 187 23.33 16.74 0.62
CA MET A 187 24.30 16.30 1.63
C MET A 187 25.74 16.53 1.19
N ARG A 188 26.05 16.31 -0.10
CA ARG A 188 27.39 16.60 -0.65
C ARG A 188 27.67 18.10 -0.74
N SER A 189 26.68 18.96 -1.00
CA SER A 189 26.86 20.43 -0.92
C SER A 189 27.16 20.92 0.49
N LEU A 190 26.69 20.19 1.51
CA LEU A 190 27.03 20.43 2.91
C LEU A 190 28.43 19.88 3.27
N GLY A 191 29.13 19.24 2.34
CA GLY A 191 30.46 18.63 2.54
C GLY A 191 30.41 17.26 3.22
N ILE A 192 29.23 16.70 3.51
CA ILE A 192 29.10 15.45 4.26
C ILE A 192 29.67 14.28 3.45
N VAL A 193 30.63 13.57 4.04
CA VAL A 193 31.28 12.41 3.38
C VAL A 193 30.74 11.07 3.84
N TYR A 194 30.28 10.97 5.09
CA TYR A 194 29.67 9.75 5.62
C TYR A 194 28.23 9.62 5.17
N TYR A 195 28.05 9.10 3.96
CA TYR A 195 26.76 8.86 3.34
C TYR A 195 26.68 7.40 2.91
N GLU A 196 25.87 6.61 3.59
CA GLU A 196 25.71 5.17 3.34
C GLU A 196 24.22 4.81 3.28
N HIS A 197 23.90 3.64 2.75
CA HIS A 197 22.51 3.17 2.61
C HIS A 197 22.45 1.65 2.50
N CYS A 198 21.23 1.11 2.42
CA CYS A 198 20.96 -0.32 2.34
C CYS A 198 21.74 -1.10 1.27
N ALA A 199 22.17 -0.51 0.14
CA ALA A 199 22.94 -1.27 -0.86
C ALA A 199 24.42 -1.53 -0.46
N ARG A 200 24.86 -1.03 0.71
CA ARG A 200 26.15 -1.41 1.30
C ARG A 200 26.15 -2.85 1.83
N LEU A 201 25.00 -3.30 2.34
CA LEU A 201 24.80 -4.62 2.93
C LEU A 201 24.29 -5.60 1.87
#